data_AF-A0A3R9RGF6-F1
#
_entry.id   AF-A0A3R9RGF6-F1
#
_cell.length_a   1.000
_cell.length_b   1.000
_cell.length_c   1.000
_cell.angle_alpha   90.00
_cell.angle_beta   90.00
_cell.angle_gamma   90.00
#
_symmetry.space_group_name_H-M   'P 1'
#
loop_
_entity.id
_entity.type
_entity.pdbx_description
1 polymer ?
#
loop_
_entity_poly.entity_id
_entity_poly.type
_entity_poly.pdbx_seq_one_letter_code
_entity_poly.pdbx_strand_id
1 'polypeptide(L)'
;MKQGLLNILSELMERKLFSYIPIFEAELESMLRPYDVFEKLLWQFLKKMSVFLQTKGRNQKEIEYFIQSLQVLENSQLIVLFELRLKQFKELID
;
A
#
# COMPACT_ATOMS: atom_id res chain seq x y z
N MET A 1 10.02 -0.46 14.01
CA MET A 1 8.94 -1.47 14.17
C MET A 1 7.82 -1.29 13.15
N LYS A 2 7.12 -0.13 13.08
CA LYS A 2 6.06 0.15 12.09
C LYS A 2 6.48 -0.08 10.62
N GLN A 3 7.65 0.44 10.24
CA GLN A 3 8.24 0.20 8.92
C GLN A 3 8.45 -1.30 8.62
N GLY A 4 8.85 -2.08 9.63
CA GLY A 4 8.99 -3.53 9.51
C GLY A 4 7.66 -4.22 9.21
N LEU A 5 6.58 -3.80 9.87
CA LEU A 5 5.22 -4.31 9.61
C LEU A 5 4.73 -3.94 8.21
N LEU A 6 4.95 -2.70 7.77
CA LEU A 6 4.64 -2.26 6.39
C LEU A 6 5.39 -3.10 5.35
N ASN A 7 6.66 -3.40 5.59
CA ASN A 7 7.46 -4.25 4.70
C ASN A 7 6.94 -5.69 4.68
N ILE A 8 6.62 -6.27 5.84
CA ILE A 8 6.02 -7.62 5.92
C ILE A 8 4.68 -7.66 5.17
N LEU A 9 3.82 -6.68 5.37
CA LEU A 9 2.55 -6.58 4.66
C LEU A 9 2.75 -6.53 3.14
N SER A 10 3.74 -5.77 2.66
CA SER A 10 4.09 -5.71 1.25
C SER A 10 4.58 -7.07 0.71
N GLU A 11 5.49 -7.73 1.43
CA GLU A 11 6.03 -9.06 1.08
C GLU A 11 4.93 -10.13 1.03
N LEU A 12 4.01 -10.13 2.00
CA LEU A 12 2.88 -11.07 2.02
C LEU A 12 1.98 -10.89 0.80
N MET A 13 1.74 -9.64 0.37
CA MET A 13 0.98 -9.36 -0.85
C MET A 13 1.70 -9.88 -2.10
N GLU A 14 3.00 -9.63 -2.23
CA GLU A 14 3.81 -10.11 -3.36
C GLU A 14 3.79 -11.64 -3.48
N ARG A 15 3.79 -12.34 -2.33
CA ARG A 15 3.68 -13.80 -2.24
C ARG A 15 2.26 -14.35 -2.31
N LYS A 16 1.24 -13.49 -2.48
CA LYS A 16 -0.19 -13.85 -2.51
C LYS A 16 -0.67 -14.54 -1.20
N LEU A 17 -0.01 -14.25 -0.07
CA LEU A 17 -0.30 -14.80 1.27
C LEU A 17 -1.34 -13.96 2.02
N PHE A 18 -2.48 -13.68 1.39
CA PHE A 18 -3.49 -12.73 1.90
C PHE A 18 -4.11 -13.14 3.24
N SER A 19 -4.19 -14.44 3.54
CA SER A 19 -4.75 -14.95 4.80
C SER A 19 -3.97 -14.50 6.05
N TYR A 20 -2.69 -14.14 5.90
CA TYR A 20 -1.83 -13.71 7.00
C TYR A 20 -1.84 -12.19 7.21
N ILE A 21 -2.28 -11.40 6.22
CA ILE A 21 -2.30 -9.94 6.28
C ILE A 21 -3.04 -9.39 7.52
N PRO A 22 -4.23 -9.90 7.90
CA PRO A 22 -4.99 -9.33 9.03
C PRO A 22 -4.22 -9.31 10.36
N ILE A 23 -3.32 -10.28 10.58
CA ILE A 23 -2.53 -10.38 11.82
C ILE A 23 -1.59 -9.18 11.94
N PHE A 24 -0.86 -8.87 10.86
CA PHE A 24 0.10 -7.78 10.84
C PHE A 24 -0.56 -6.41 10.67
N GLU A 25 -1.71 -6.35 9.99
CA GLU A 25 -2.56 -5.16 9.90
C GLU A 25 -3.03 -4.71 11.29
N ALA A 26 -3.58 -5.63 12.10
CA ALA A 26 -4.05 -5.30 13.44
C ALA A 26 -2.92 -4.76 14.34
N GLU A 27 -1.74 -5.38 14.27
CA GLU A 27 -0.57 -4.92 15.02
C GLU A 27 -0.14 -3.52 14.55
N LEU A 28 -0.04 -3.29 13.23
CA LEU A 28 0.33 -1.99 12.69
C LEU A 28 -0.68 -0.91 13.11
N GLU A 29 -1.98 -1.17 12.96
CA GLU A 29 -3.04 -0.21 13.29
C GLU A 29 -3.05 0.15 14.78
N SER A 30 -2.74 -0.80 15.67
CA SER A 30 -2.58 -0.54 17.11
C SER A 30 -1.45 0.45 17.44
N MET A 31 -0.42 0.51 16.58
CA MET A 31 0.76 1.35 16.76
C MET A 31 0.64 2.73 16.08
N LEU A 32 -0.28 2.89 15.13
CA LEU A 32 -0.45 4.14 14.37
C LEU A 32 -1.08 5.23 15.24
N ARG A 33 -0.39 6.36 15.33
CA ARG A 33 -0.78 7.59 16.02
C ARG A 33 -1.25 8.65 15.02
N PRO A 34 -1.98 9.69 15.47
CA PRO A 34 -2.42 10.79 14.60
C PRO A 34 -1.32 11.34 13.67
N TYR A 35 -0.12 11.53 14.22
CA TYR A 35 1.01 12.20 13.56
C TYR A 35 1.86 11.29 12.66
N ASP A 36 1.60 9.98 12.63
CA ASP A 36 2.31 9.03 11.75
C ASP A 36 1.79 9.13 10.31
N VAL A 37 1.89 10.32 9.71
CA VAL A 37 1.26 10.65 8.43
C VAL A 37 1.83 9.79 7.31
N PHE A 38 3.15 9.59 7.28
CA PHE A 38 3.81 8.80 6.24
C PHE A 38 3.44 7.31 6.33
N GLU A 39 3.48 6.72 7.53
CA GLU A 39 3.09 5.32 7.73
C GLU A 39 1.62 5.10 7.39
N LYS A 40 0.74 6.05 7.74
CA LYS A 40 -0.67 6.00 7.35
C LYS A 40 -0.87 6.07 5.85
N LEU A 41 -0.15 6.95 5.16
CA LEU A 41 -0.21 7.06 3.69
C LEU A 41 0.25 5.78 3.02
N LEU A 42 1.39 5.23 3.44
CA LEU A 42 1.92 3.95 2.97
C LEU A 42 0.92 2.81 3.22
N TRP A 43 0.33 2.80 4.42
CA TRP A 43 -0.66 1.81 4.79
C TRP A 43 -1.91 1.87 3.90
N GLN A 44 -2.47 3.07 3.68
CA GLN A 44 -3.63 3.26 2.80
C GLN A 44 -3.34 2.82 1.36
N PHE A 45 -2.14 3.11 0.86
CA PHE A 45 -1.70 2.61 -0.44
C PHE A 45 -1.68 1.07 -0.46
N LEU A 46 -1.04 0.43 0.52
CA LEU A 46 -0.97 -1.03 0.61
C LEU A 46 -2.35 -1.69 0.72
N LYS A 47 -3.30 -1.11 1.46
CA LYS A 47 -4.70 -1.62 1.48
C LYS A 47 -5.32 -1.64 0.10
N LYS A 48 -5.14 -0.57 -0.68
CA LYS A 48 -5.64 -0.50 -2.06
C LYS A 48 -4.94 -1.50 -2.97
N MET A 49 -3.63 -1.72 -2.79
CA MET A 49 -2.88 -2.74 -3.53
C MET A 49 -3.32 -4.17 -3.20
N SER A 50 -3.63 -4.46 -1.94
CA SER A 50 -4.19 -5.75 -1.53
C SER A 50 -5.50 -6.05 -2.27
N VAL A 51 -6.40 -5.06 -2.35
CA VAL A 51 -7.65 -5.19 -3.13
C VAL A 51 -7.36 -5.33 -4.63
N PHE A 52 -6.40 -4.58 -5.15
CA PHE A 52 -5.97 -4.64 -6.55
C PHE A 52 -5.54 -6.04 -6.96
N LEU A 53 -4.68 -6.68 -6.16
CA LEU A 53 -4.23 -8.04 -6.42
C LEU A 53 -5.37 -9.06 -6.31
N GLN A 54 -6.19 -8.98 -5.26
CA GLN A 54 -7.28 -9.93 -5.02
C GLN A 54 -8.40 -9.82 -6.07
N THR A 55 -8.59 -8.63 -6.65
CA THR A 55 -9.65 -8.36 -7.64
C THR A 55 -9.14 -8.36 -9.09
N LYS A 56 -7.87 -8.71 -9.31
CA LYS A 56 -7.22 -8.63 -10.63
C LYS A 56 -7.34 -7.25 -11.29
N GLY A 57 -7.11 -6.20 -10.51
CA GLY A 57 -6.95 -4.84 -11.00
C GLY A 57 -8.22 -4.00 -11.13
N ARG A 58 -9.38 -4.48 -10.65
CA ARG A 58 -10.66 -3.76 -10.80
C ARG A 58 -10.67 -2.35 -10.19
N ASN A 59 -9.89 -2.12 -9.14
CA ASN A 59 -9.79 -0.81 -8.47
C ASN A 59 -8.62 0.06 -8.97
N GLN A 60 -8.04 -0.22 -10.15
CA GLN A 60 -6.89 0.54 -10.67
C GLN A 60 -7.11 2.06 -10.64
N LYS A 61 -8.28 2.53 -11.10
CA LYS A 61 -8.62 3.96 -11.13
C LYS A 61 -8.60 4.60 -9.75
N GLU A 62 -9.00 3.87 -8.72
CA GLU A 62 -8.98 4.38 -7.34
C GLU A 62 -7.55 4.55 -6.81
N ILE A 63 -6.62 3.69 -7.24
CA ILE A 63 -5.20 3.82 -6.89
C ILE A 63 -4.58 5.00 -7.62
N GLU A 64 -4.86 5.15 -8.92
CA GLU A 64 -4.38 6.28 -9.72
C GLU A 64 -4.88 7.61 -9.14
N TYR A 65 -6.18 7.69 -8.79
CA TYR A 65 -6.74 8.85 -8.11
C TYR A 65 -6.08 9.10 -6.75
N PHE A 66 -5.82 8.05 -5.97
CA PHE A 66 -5.10 8.18 -4.69
C PHE A 66 -3.72 8.79 -4.90
N ILE A 67 -2.92 8.28 -5.85
CA ILE A 67 -1.58 8.81 -6.15
C ILE A 67 -1.68 10.27 -6.61
N GLN A 68 -2.62 10.60 -7.49
CA GLN A 68 -2.83 11.97 -7.96
C GLN A 68 -3.17 12.93 -6.80
N SER A 69 -3.99 12.49 -5.85
CA SER A 69 -4.38 13.32 -4.70
C SER A 69 -3.19 13.73 -3.82
N LEU A 70 -2.10 12.96 -3.86
CA LEU A 70 -0.88 13.22 -3.10
C LEU A 70 0.02 14.28 -3.73
N GLN A 71 -0.26 14.72 -4.98
CA GLN A 71 0.52 15.78 -5.64
C GLN A 71 0.50 17.09 -4.84
N VAL A 72 -0.56 17.34 -4.06
CA VAL A 72 -0.68 18.49 -3.14
C VAL A 72 0.41 18.53 -2.07
N LEU A 73 1.05 17.40 -1.78
CA LEU A 73 2.13 17.31 -0.80
C LEU A 73 3.47 17.81 -1.35
N GLU A 74 3.54 18.16 -2.65
CA GLU A 74 4.73 18.64 -3.36
C GLU A 74 5.96 17.72 -3.20
N ASN A 75 5.73 16.44 -2.89
CA ASN A 75 6.76 15.43 -2.69
C ASN A 75 6.84 14.51 -3.90
N SER A 76 7.58 14.92 -4.93
CA SER A 76 7.72 14.18 -6.18
C SER A 76 8.30 12.78 -5.99
N GLN A 77 9.20 12.59 -5.02
CA GLN A 77 9.80 11.29 -4.73
C GLN A 77 8.77 10.27 -4.24
N LEU A 78 7.83 10.71 -3.39
CA LEU A 78 6.75 9.86 -2.90
C LEU A 78 5.81 9.42 -4.03
N ILE A 79 5.48 10.34 -4.95
CA ILE A 79 4.64 10.03 -6.12
C ILE A 79 5.33 8.98 -6.99
N VAL A 80 6.60 9.21 -7.35
CA VAL A 80 7.40 8.28 -8.17
C VAL A 80 7.49 6.90 -7.51
N LEU A 81 7.65 6.86 -6.18
CA LEU A 81 7.67 5.60 -5.44
C LEU A 81 6.34 4.83 -5.58
N PHE A 82 5.20 5.49 -5.42
CA PHE A 82 3.90 4.82 -5.53
C PHE A 82 3.57 4.37 -6.96
N GLU A 83 3.95 5.17 -7.97
CA GLU A 83 3.80 4.78 -9.37
C GLU A 83 4.67 3.56 -9.70
N LEU A 84 5.93 3.54 -9.24
CA LEU A 84 6.83 2.40 -9.40
C LEU A 84 6.27 1.14 -8.74
N ARG A 85 5.79 1.24 -7.49
CA ARG A 85 5.19 0.10 -6.79
C ARG A 85 3.94 -0.39 -7.50
N LEU A 86 3.05 0.50 -7.96
CA LEU A 86 1.88 0.10 -8.74
C LEU A 86 2.28 -0.67 -10.01
N LYS A 87 3.32 -0.23 -10.72
CA LYS A 87 3.84 -0.95 -11.89
C LYS A 87 4.34 -2.35 -11.52
N GLN A 88 5.11 -2.49 -10.43
CA GLN A 88 5.59 -3.79 -9.97
C GLN A 88 4.44 -4.73 -9.59
N PHE A 89 3.42 -4.24 -8.88
CA PHE A 89 2.25 -5.06 -8.53
C PHE A 89 1.39 -5.43 -9.75
N LYS A 90 1.35 -4.60 -10.81
CA LYS A 90 0.69 -4.95 -12.08
C LYS A 90 1.32 -6.19 -12.71
N GLU A 91 2.63 -6.38 -12.59
CA GLU A 91 3.34 -7.56 -13.10
C GLU A 91 2.98 -8.85 -12.34
N LEU A 92 2.32 -8.75 -11.17
CA LEU A 92 1.90 -9.90 -10.35
C LEU A 92 0.45 -10.36 -10.63
N ILE A 93 -0.29 -9.59 -11.43
CA ILE A 93 -1.65 -9.91 -11.84
C ILE A 93 -1.60 -10.59 -13.21
N ASP A 94 -1.89 -11.89 -13.22
CA ASP A 94 -2.15 -12.67 -14.44
C ASP A 94 -3.57 -12.41 -14.98
#